data_AF-A0AA36EP13-F1
#
_entry.id   AF-A0AA36EP13-F1
#
_cell.length_a   1.000
_cell.length_b   1.000
_cell.length_c   1.000
_cell.angle_alpha   90.00
_cell.angle_beta   90.00
_cell.angle_gamma   90.00
#
_symmetry.space_group_name_H-M   'P 1'
#
loop_
_entity.id
_entity.type
_entity.pdbx_description
1 polymer ?
#
loop_
_entity_poly.entity_id
_entity_poly.type
_entity_poly.pdbx_seq_one_letter_code
_entity_poly.pdbx_strand_id
1 'polypeptide(L)'
;MIITEKPLISSHVSMQSFPVLSCCQRRAPLAFLPLRMLSSSSSNPNPSSNSLYATMNPNPDSSPPSSSMKNPNLVPLFTSPRISHINCKGLSHGATISNGFSSSSSSVAANPASVSGIDESEDAEELQLVVVSFYKFADFPDHADLRKPLKDLCENLYISGGIILAPEGINGSICGIRKSVEKVLEFIQSDDRLKGLRQIESPVSPEEEAIHHGHTSSSPLSAGEDAPFRWDHVRVKLKKEIVSLGMPSVSPTEKVGKYVSPNEWNSLITDPDTVVIDVRNDYETRIGKFKGAVDPRTTAFREFPSWVDDEFQIPSEGQKCPPPRVAMYCTGGIRCEKASSFLLNKGFKEVYHLEGGILKYLEEIPKTESLWEGECFVFDKRVSVKHELVPGNFKLCYGCKKPVSDADMESPEWEYGVTCPYCYASKSEEEKERARARQRQFETWGVIGGPDKGRKPVKVKTTDTV
;
A
#
# COMPACT_ATOMS: atom_id res chain seq x y z
N MET A 1 -36.17 -24.56 39.75
CA MET A 1 -35.43 -25.81 40.04
C MET A 1 -35.33 -26.60 38.75
N ILE A 2 -34.21 -27.31 38.57
CA ILE A 2 -33.76 -28.04 37.38
C ILE A 2 -32.90 -27.19 36.44
N ILE A 3 -31.63 -27.18 36.85
CA ILE A 3 -30.42 -26.83 36.14
C ILE A 3 -30.19 -27.91 35.07
N THR A 4 -29.89 -27.51 33.84
CA THR A 4 -29.20 -28.38 32.88
C THR A 4 -27.96 -27.64 32.38
N GLU A 5 -26.81 -28.12 32.86
CA GLU A 5 -25.48 -27.67 32.46
C GLU A 5 -25.21 -28.08 31.01
N LYS A 6 -24.72 -27.15 30.19
CA LYS A 6 -24.02 -27.43 28.94
C LYS A 6 -22.52 -27.21 29.18
N PRO A 7 -21.64 -28.07 28.68
CA PRO A 7 -20.22 -28.00 28.99
C PRO A 7 -19.55 -26.81 28.28
N LEU A 8 -18.77 -26.06 29.05
CA LEU A 8 -17.79 -25.08 28.58
C LEU A 8 -16.69 -25.82 27.81
N ILE A 9 -16.69 -25.70 26.49
CA ILE A 9 -15.54 -26.04 25.66
C ILE A 9 -14.60 -24.83 25.73
N SER A 10 -13.59 -24.93 26.59
CA SER A 10 -12.42 -24.05 26.58
C SER A 10 -11.61 -24.33 25.31
N SER A 11 -11.73 -23.46 24.32
CA SER A 11 -10.81 -23.43 23.18
C SER A 11 -9.49 -22.78 23.62
N HIS A 12 -8.63 -23.59 24.24
CA HIS A 12 -7.21 -23.29 24.26
C HIS A 12 -6.72 -23.22 22.80
N VAL A 13 -6.50 -22.00 22.30
CA VAL A 13 -5.73 -21.77 21.07
C VAL A 13 -4.30 -22.19 21.38
N SER A 14 -4.00 -23.45 21.04
CA SER A 14 -2.63 -23.93 20.92
C SER A 14 -1.95 -23.10 19.83
N MET A 15 -0.93 -22.33 20.20
CA MET A 15 0.05 -21.85 19.23
C MET A 15 0.63 -23.10 18.55
N GLN A 16 0.15 -23.40 17.35
CA GLN A 16 0.83 -24.34 16.48
C GLN A 16 2.19 -23.73 16.14
N SER A 17 3.21 -24.19 16.85
CA SER A 17 4.59 -24.11 16.41
C SER A 17 4.67 -24.86 15.09
N PHE A 18 4.82 -24.13 13.98
CA PHE A 18 5.24 -24.75 12.73
C PHE A 18 6.61 -25.41 12.95
N PRO A 19 6.90 -26.55 12.31
CA PRO A 19 8.22 -27.16 12.39
C PRO A 19 9.17 -26.35 11.51
N VAL A 20 9.55 -25.14 11.96
CA VAL A 20 10.65 -24.40 11.36
C VAL A 20 11.92 -24.95 12.00
N LEU A 21 12.52 -25.87 11.24
CA LEU A 21 13.92 -26.26 11.21
C LEU A 21 14.78 -25.77 12.40
N SER A 22 14.99 -26.65 13.37
CA SER A 22 16.27 -26.65 14.09
C SER A 22 17.38 -26.78 13.04
N CYS A 23 18.12 -25.68 12.85
CA CYS A 23 19.21 -25.53 11.88
C CYS A 23 20.34 -26.58 12.02
N CYS A 24 20.28 -27.44 13.05
CA CYS A 24 21.28 -28.46 13.36
C CYS A 24 20.94 -29.90 12.93
N GLN A 25 19.77 -30.19 12.36
CA GLN A 25 19.31 -31.59 12.21
C GLN A 25 19.21 -32.17 10.78
N ARG A 26 19.88 -31.61 9.77
CA ARG A 26 19.94 -32.26 8.44
C ARG A 26 21.35 -32.43 7.91
N ARG A 27 22.00 -33.53 8.30
CA ARG A 27 22.99 -34.26 7.49
C ARG A 27 22.95 -35.75 7.82
N ALA A 28 22.24 -36.54 7.00
CA ALA A 28 22.59 -37.90 6.56
C ALA A 28 21.38 -38.56 5.87
N PRO A 29 21.54 -39.22 4.71
CA PRO A 29 20.54 -40.16 4.22
C PRO A 29 20.76 -41.51 4.93
N LEU A 30 19.81 -41.95 5.76
CA LEU A 30 19.84 -43.29 6.34
C LEU A 30 18.88 -44.21 5.59
N ALA A 31 19.47 -45.21 4.93
CA ALA A 31 18.80 -46.39 4.43
C ALA A 31 18.22 -47.22 5.59
N PHE A 32 16.99 -47.70 5.43
CA PHE A 32 16.33 -48.58 6.39
C PHE A 32 16.81 -50.03 6.23
N LEU A 33 17.30 -50.63 7.32
CA LEU A 33 17.19 -52.05 7.64
C LEU A 33 17.10 -52.19 9.17
N PRO A 34 16.26 -53.10 9.73
CA PRO A 34 15.86 -53.06 11.13
C PRO A 34 16.67 -54.05 11.99
N LEU A 35 16.84 -53.79 13.30
CA LEU A 35 16.78 -54.82 14.35
C LEU A 35 16.84 -54.25 15.80
N ARG A 36 15.93 -54.80 16.64
CA ARG A 36 16.02 -55.15 18.08
C ARG A 36 16.42 -54.13 19.17
N MET A 37 15.42 -53.82 20.01
CA MET A 37 15.34 -54.00 21.49
C MET A 37 16.63 -53.99 22.33
N LEU A 38 16.70 -53.08 23.33
CA LEU A 38 16.81 -53.39 24.78
C LEU A 38 16.84 -52.10 25.65
N SER A 39 16.23 -52.25 26.84
CA SER A 39 16.23 -51.49 28.12
C SER A 39 17.60 -50.90 28.57
N SER A 40 17.80 -49.96 29.51
CA SER A 40 17.05 -49.36 30.65
C SER A 40 17.90 -48.25 31.36
N SER A 41 17.21 -47.31 32.04
CA SER A 41 17.44 -46.70 33.38
C SER A 41 18.69 -45.87 33.79
N SER A 42 18.37 -44.69 34.40
CA SER A 42 18.99 -43.98 35.57
C SER A 42 20.42 -43.40 35.42
N SER A 43 20.87 -42.29 36.04
CA SER A 43 20.42 -41.37 37.11
C SER A 43 21.42 -40.19 37.23
N ASN A 44 20.96 -39.02 37.71
CA ASN A 44 21.71 -37.85 38.27
C ASN A 44 22.63 -38.23 39.48
N PRO A 45 23.42 -37.33 40.17
CA PRO A 45 23.45 -35.84 40.19
C PRO A 45 24.85 -35.13 40.33
N ASN A 46 24.78 -33.77 40.42
CA ASN A 46 25.75 -32.72 40.84
C ASN A 46 26.68 -32.98 42.06
N PRO A 47 27.73 -32.13 42.26
CA PRO A 47 27.75 -31.07 43.32
C PRO A 47 28.40 -29.73 42.85
N SER A 48 27.91 -28.51 43.14
CA SER A 48 27.88 -27.64 44.36
C SER A 48 29.20 -26.95 44.79
N SER A 49 29.22 -25.60 44.81
CA SER A 49 29.77 -24.67 45.85
C SER A 49 29.81 -23.22 45.29
N ASN A 50 29.12 -22.19 45.81
CA ASN A 50 29.14 -21.43 47.09
C ASN A 50 30.09 -20.20 47.11
N SER A 51 29.51 -19.01 47.38
CA SER A 51 30.02 -17.82 48.12
C SER A 51 29.52 -16.50 47.47
N LEU A 52 28.44 -15.86 47.95
CA LEU A 52 28.30 -14.90 49.08
C LEU A 52 28.74 -13.43 48.80
N TYR A 53 27.71 -12.58 48.72
CA TYR A 53 27.50 -11.16 49.08
C TYR A 53 28.67 -10.27 49.55
N ALA A 54 28.72 -9.04 48.99
CA ALA A 54 28.89 -7.80 49.75
C ALA A 54 28.37 -6.57 48.96
N THR A 55 27.46 -5.83 49.58
CA THR A 55 26.93 -4.50 49.22
C THR A 55 27.93 -3.38 49.48
N MET A 56 27.90 -2.28 48.72
CA MET A 56 27.80 -0.89 49.21
C MET A 56 27.76 0.14 48.05
N ASN A 57 26.82 1.08 48.16
CA ASN A 57 26.65 2.30 47.36
C ASN A 57 27.31 3.47 48.12
N PRO A 58 27.81 4.53 47.46
CA PRO A 58 27.07 5.80 47.53
C PRO A 58 27.19 6.72 46.28
N ASN A 59 26.11 7.45 45.98
CA ASN A 59 26.04 8.74 45.24
C ASN A 59 26.30 9.91 46.24
N PRO A 60 26.47 11.22 45.87
CA PRO A 60 25.97 11.93 44.68
C PRO A 60 26.85 13.07 44.08
N ASP A 61 26.27 13.77 43.08
CA ASP A 61 26.49 15.16 42.61
C ASP A 61 27.74 15.56 41.79
N SER A 62 27.52 15.99 40.53
CA SER A 62 27.58 17.41 40.11
C SER A 62 27.60 17.60 38.59
N SER A 63 26.87 18.62 38.13
CA SER A 63 26.98 19.32 36.84
C SER A 63 26.74 20.82 37.12
N PRO A 64 26.97 21.82 36.23
CA PRO A 64 27.62 21.87 34.90
C PRO A 64 28.72 23.00 34.85
N PRO A 65 29.14 23.53 33.68
CA PRO A 65 28.48 24.76 33.21
C PRO A 65 28.36 24.97 31.69
N SER A 66 27.41 25.84 31.36
CA SER A 66 27.20 26.55 30.10
C SER A 66 28.26 27.62 29.81
N SER A 67 28.55 27.91 28.54
CA SER A 67 29.03 29.24 28.13
C SER A 67 28.41 29.69 26.80
N SER A 68 27.80 30.88 26.87
CA SER A 68 27.34 31.69 25.75
C SER A 68 28.44 32.69 25.38
N MET A 69 28.64 32.97 24.09
CA MET A 69 29.18 34.26 23.64
C MET A 69 28.26 34.88 22.59
N LYS A 70 28.02 36.18 22.76
CA LYS A 70 27.23 37.08 21.93
C LYS A 70 28.16 37.97 21.09
N ASN A 71 27.63 38.38 19.92
CA ASN A 71 27.75 39.69 19.23
C ASN A 71 29.04 40.02 18.45
N PRO A 72 29.02 41.04 17.55
CA PRO A 72 27.94 41.53 16.64
C PRO A 72 28.46 41.87 15.21
N ASN A 73 27.56 42.10 14.24
CA ASN A 73 27.58 43.29 13.34
C ASN A 73 26.44 43.28 12.31
N LEU A 74 25.66 44.37 12.34
CA LEU A 74 24.71 44.87 11.33
C LEU A 74 25.52 45.59 10.21
N VAL A 75 25.08 45.74 8.96
CA VAL A 75 24.09 46.69 8.39
C VAL A 75 24.02 46.44 6.85
N PRO A 76 22.90 46.77 6.14
CA PRO A 76 22.56 46.27 4.81
C PRO A 76 22.82 47.26 3.67
N LEU A 77 22.81 46.79 2.41
CA LEU A 77 22.71 47.64 1.22
C LEU A 77 21.83 47.03 0.12
N PHE A 78 21.02 47.92 -0.46
CA PHE A 78 19.99 47.77 -1.49
C PHE A 78 20.53 47.31 -2.86
N THR A 79 19.70 46.64 -3.67
CA THR A 79 19.04 47.22 -4.87
C THR A 79 18.43 46.13 -5.76
N SER A 80 17.18 46.36 -6.20
CA SER A 80 16.48 45.59 -7.24
C SER A 80 17.02 45.91 -8.64
N PRO A 81 16.65 45.09 -9.64
CA PRO A 81 16.23 45.64 -10.92
C PRO A 81 14.79 45.24 -11.29
N ARG A 82 13.99 46.26 -11.60
CA ARG A 82 12.76 46.19 -12.40
C ARG A 82 13.13 46.08 -13.88
N ILE A 83 12.55 45.13 -14.61
CA ILE A 83 12.28 45.15 -16.07
C ILE A 83 11.13 44.13 -16.27
N SER A 84 10.04 44.31 -17.03
CA SER A 84 9.36 45.44 -17.67
C SER A 84 7.98 44.90 -18.09
N HIS A 85 6.93 45.69 -17.86
CA HIS A 85 5.60 45.46 -18.43
C HIS A 85 5.66 45.52 -19.96
N ILE A 86 5.07 44.53 -20.63
CA ILE A 86 4.59 44.66 -22.01
C ILE A 86 3.06 44.74 -21.96
N ASN A 87 2.54 45.81 -22.54
CA ASN A 87 1.14 46.16 -22.68
C ASN A 87 0.85 46.26 -24.18
N CYS A 88 -0.13 45.51 -24.69
CA CYS A 88 -0.81 45.76 -25.97
C CYS A 88 -2.25 45.23 -25.83
N LYS A 89 -3.24 46.11 -25.66
CA LYS A 89 -4.21 46.54 -26.70
C LYS A 89 -4.84 45.33 -27.42
N GLY A 90 -6.13 45.01 -27.27
CA GLY A 90 -7.30 45.89 -27.30
C GLY A 90 -7.75 46.09 -28.75
N LEU A 91 -8.52 45.15 -29.30
CA LEU A 91 -9.34 45.37 -30.50
C LEU A 91 -10.71 44.67 -30.34
N SER A 92 -11.70 45.51 -30.05
CA SER A 92 -13.12 45.26 -30.25
C SER A 92 -13.49 45.53 -31.70
N HIS A 93 -14.21 44.63 -32.36
CA HIS A 93 -15.10 44.98 -33.48
C HIS A 93 -16.44 44.28 -33.25
N GLY A 94 -17.47 45.08 -33.04
CA GLY A 94 -18.86 44.66 -33.19
C GLY A 94 -19.31 44.88 -34.62
N ALA A 95 -20.27 44.07 -35.06
CA ALA A 95 -21.21 44.42 -36.11
C ALA A 95 -22.53 43.68 -35.86
N THR A 96 -23.62 44.39 -36.15
CA THR A 96 -24.97 44.20 -35.67
C THR A 96 -25.89 43.91 -36.87
N ILE A 97 -26.81 42.94 -36.72
CA ILE A 97 -28.18 42.81 -37.30
C ILE A 97 -28.37 42.94 -38.83
N SER A 98 -29.01 41.94 -39.46
CA SER A 98 -30.32 42.14 -40.14
C SER A 98 -30.97 40.85 -40.71
N ASN A 99 -32.19 40.62 -40.22
CA ASN A 99 -33.43 40.11 -40.84
C ASN A 99 -33.40 39.27 -42.14
N GLY A 100 -33.92 38.04 -42.01
CA GLY A 100 -35.22 37.63 -42.57
C GLY A 100 -35.30 37.26 -44.05
N PHE A 101 -35.75 36.04 -44.36
CA PHE A 101 -36.82 35.75 -45.34
C PHE A 101 -37.25 34.27 -45.26
N SER A 102 -38.53 34.06 -45.53
CA SER A 102 -39.30 32.82 -45.44
C SER A 102 -39.27 31.97 -46.72
N SER A 103 -39.53 30.67 -46.53
CA SER A 103 -40.21 29.71 -47.43
C SER A 103 -39.66 29.45 -48.84
N SER A 104 -39.25 28.22 -49.12
CA SER A 104 -39.99 27.30 -50.02
C SER A 104 -39.22 26.00 -50.25
N SER A 105 -39.97 24.90 -50.26
CA SER A 105 -39.58 23.55 -50.63
C SER A 105 -39.24 23.44 -52.12
N SER A 106 -38.17 22.73 -52.49
CA SER A 106 -38.15 21.75 -53.60
C SER A 106 -36.84 20.98 -53.65
N SER A 107 -37.00 19.69 -53.91
CA SER A 107 -36.04 18.59 -54.01
C SER A 107 -35.00 18.74 -55.12
N VAL A 108 -33.72 18.46 -54.83
CA VAL A 108 -32.79 17.80 -55.76
C VAL A 108 -31.82 16.93 -54.96
N ALA A 109 -31.79 15.64 -55.29
CA ALA A 109 -30.83 14.67 -54.77
C ALA A 109 -29.44 14.93 -55.37
N ALA A 110 -28.42 14.98 -54.52
CA ALA A 110 -27.02 14.89 -54.92
C ALA A 110 -26.29 13.97 -53.93
N ASN A 111 -25.68 12.92 -54.48
CA ASN A 111 -24.94 11.88 -53.77
C ASN A 111 -23.90 12.47 -52.79
N PRO A 112 -23.78 11.99 -51.55
CA PRO A 112 -22.61 12.27 -50.75
C PRO A 112 -21.45 11.42 -51.28
N ALA A 113 -20.41 12.11 -51.74
CA ALA A 113 -19.10 11.54 -51.89
C ALA A 113 -18.65 10.94 -50.56
N SER A 114 -18.11 9.73 -50.62
CA SER A 114 -17.46 9.01 -49.55
C SER A 114 -16.39 9.87 -48.87
N VAL A 115 -16.67 10.35 -47.66
CA VAL A 115 -15.63 10.74 -46.71
C VAL A 115 -15.14 9.46 -46.05
N SER A 116 -13.98 9.02 -46.52
CA SER A 116 -13.19 7.94 -45.97
C SER A 116 -12.61 8.33 -44.61
N GLY A 117 -12.78 7.45 -43.62
CA GLY A 117 -11.87 7.26 -42.49
C GLY A 117 -11.87 8.35 -41.42
N ILE A 118 -12.84 8.29 -40.51
CA ILE A 118 -12.55 8.66 -39.12
C ILE A 118 -12.04 7.37 -38.49
N ASP A 119 -10.79 7.38 -38.05
CA ASP A 119 -10.12 6.24 -37.42
C ASP A 119 -10.68 6.08 -36.00
N GLU A 120 -11.82 5.41 -35.85
CA GLU A 120 -12.47 5.15 -34.55
C GLU A 120 -11.58 4.28 -33.62
N SER A 121 -10.47 3.73 -34.12
CA SER A 121 -9.51 2.92 -33.35
C SER A 121 -8.58 3.74 -32.47
N GLU A 122 -8.08 4.89 -32.94
CA GLU A 122 -7.07 5.68 -32.21
C GLU A 122 -7.68 6.42 -31.00
N ASP A 123 -8.92 6.91 -31.12
CA ASP A 123 -9.63 7.59 -30.03
C ASP A 123 -10.02 6.63 -28.89
N ALA A 124 -10.19 5.33 -29.17
CA ALA A 124 -10.58 4.33 -28.17
C ALA A 124 -9.40 3.92 -27.26
N GLU A 125 -8.17 3.84 -27.78
CA GLU A 125 -6.98 3.61 -26.96
C GLU A 125 -6.62 4.84 -26.10
N GLU A 126 -6.89 6.06 -26.58
CA GLU A 126 -6.60 7.30 -25.83
C GLU A 126 -7.46 7.48 -24.57
N LEU A 127 -8.67 6.90 -24.55
CA LEU A 127 -9.60 7.00 -23.43
C LEU A 127 -9.49 5.84 -22.44
N GLN A 128 -8.63 4.85 -22.71
CA GLN A 128 -8.43 3.70 -21.83
C GLN A 128 -8.00 4.14 -20.43
N LEU A 129 -8.74 3.69 -19.41
CA LEU A 129 -8.37 3.88 -18.02
C LEU A 129 -7.31 2.87 -17.59
N VAL A 130 -6.35 3.36 -16.81
CA VAL A 130 -5.27 2.54 -16.27
C VAL A 130 -5.08 2.83 -14.79
N VAL A 131 -4.74 1.79 -14.01
CA VAL A 131 -4.20 1.96 -12.66
C VAL A 131 -2.70 1.72 -12.72
N VAL A 132 -1.90 2.72 -12.36
CA VAL A 132 -0.44 2.57 -12.27
C VAL A 132 -0.02 2.67 -10.81
N SER A 133 0.59 1.59 -10.32
CA SER A 133 1.29 1.56 -9.04
C SER A 133 2.77 1.76 -9.27
N PHE A 134 3.41 2.64 -8.49
CA PHE A 134 4.79 3.01 -8.71
C PHE A 134 5.53 3.36 -7.42
N TYR A 135 6.84 3.24 -7.44
CA TYR A 135 7.71 3.75 -6.38
C TYR A 135 9.14 3.96 -6.84
N LYS A 136 9.88 4.75 -6.07
CA LYS A 136 11.32 4.93 -6.20
C LYS A 136 11.91 5.34 -4.85
N PHE A 137 12.97 4.66 -4.44
CA PHE A 137 13.84 5.11 -3.36
C PHE A 137 14.90 6.06 -3.90
N ALA A 138 15.08 7.20 -3.24
CA ALA A 138 16.06 8.22 -3.61
C ALA A 138 16.40 9.11 -2.38
N ASP A 139 17.57 9.74 -2.38
CA ASP A 139 17.86 10.81 -1.41
C ASP A 139 17.10 12.09 -1.83
N PHE A 140 15.99 12.35 -1.16
CA PHE A 140 14.96 13.31 -1.57
C PHE A 140 14.53 14.24 -0.42
N PRO A 141 15.47 14.96 0.24
CA PRO A 141 15.18 15.70 1.48
C PRO A 141 14.16 16.83 1.29
N ASP A 142 14.16 17.50 0.14
CA ASP A 142 13.26 18.56 -0.34
C ASP A 142 11.94 18.04 -0.91
N HIS A 143 11.60 16.75 -0.71
CA HIS A 143 10.34 16.13 -1.16
C HIS A 143 9.06 16.93 -0.92
N ALA A 144 9.03 17.76 0.12
CA ALA A 144 7.89 18.60 0.47
C ALA A 144 7.54 19.61 -0.63
N ASP A 145 8.54 20.08 -1.38
CA ASP A 145 8.38 21.10 -2.42
C ASP A 145 7.63 20.53 -3.64
N LEU A 146 7.77 19.23 -3.92
CA LEU A 146 7.08 18.54 -5.01
C LEU A 146 5.57 18.36 -4.73
N ARG A 147 5.14 18.43 -3.46
CA ARG A 147 3.76 18.09 -3.07
C ARG A 147 2.71 18.93 -3.76
N LYS A 148 2.87 20.27 -3.77
CA LYS A 148 1.86 21.16 -4.34
C LYS A 148 1.83 21.06 -5.88
N PRO A 149 2.95 21.18 -6.60
CA PRO A 149 2.97 21.01 -8.06
C PRO A 149 2.37 19.69 -8.52
N LEU A 150 2.73 18.58 -7.86
CA LEU A 150 2.23 17.25 -8.21
C LEU A 150 0.71 17.13 -7.96
N LYS A 151 0.24 17.64 -6.82
CA LYS A 151 -1.19 17.63 -6.50
C LYS A 151 -2.00 18.45 -7.50
N ASP A 152 -1.54 19.67 -7.81
CA ASP A 152 -2.21 20.57 -8.74
C ASP A 152 -2.25 19.94 -10.16
N LEU A 153 -1.17 19.30 -10.60
CA LEU A 153 -1.11 18.59 -11.88
C LEU A 153 -2.11 17.43 -11.93
N CYS A 154 -2.12 16.57 -10.92
CA CYS A 154 -3.08 15.47 -10.83
C CYS A 154 -4.53 15.96 -10.82
N GLU A 155 -4.85 17.05 -10.09
CA GLU A 155 -6.19 17.63 -10.06
C GLU A 155 -6.62 18.17 -11.44
N ASN A 156 -5.72 18.87 -12.15
CA ASN A 156 -5.98 19.37 -13.50
C ASN A 156 -6.15 18.26 -14.54
N LEU A 157 -5.49 17.12 -14.33
CA LEU A 157 -5.58 15.93 -15.19
C LEU A 157 -6.63 14.91 -14.70
N TYR A 158 -7.42 15.28 -13.69
CA TYR A 158 -8.47 14.46 -13.09
C TYR A 158 -7.97 13.09 -12.58
N ILE A 159 -6.71 13.02 -12.15
CA ILE A 159 -6.13 11.82 -11.59
C ILE A 159 -6.66 11.59 -10.17
N SER A 160 -7.12 10.36 -9.95
CA SER A 160 -7.46 9.84 -8.63
C SER A 160 -6.31 8.95 -8.11
N GLY A 161 -6.20 8.78 -6.79
CA GLY A 161 -5.13 7.95 -6.22
C GLY A 161 -4.54 8.44 -4.92
N GLY A 162 -3.47 7.78 -4.52
CA GLY A 162 -2.65 8.16 -3.39
C GLY A 162 -1.18 8.23 -3.77
N ILE A 163 -0.52 9.32 -3.41
CA ILE A 163 0.92 9.50 -3.55
C ILE A 163 1.48 9.83 -2.17
N ILE A 164 2.56 9.17 -1.79
CA ILE A 164 3.34 9.41 -0.59
C ILE A 164 4.70 9.94 -1.03
N LEU A 165 5.07 11.08 -0.46
CA LEU A 165 6.39 11.69 -0.58
C LEU A 165 7.06 11.60 0.80
N ALA A 166 8.32 11.23 0.81
CA ALA A 166 9.15 11.20 2.01
C ALA A 166 10.59 11.58 1.66
N PRO A 167 11.45 11.89 2.65
CA PRO A 167 12.88 12.13 2.41
C PRO A 167 13.59 11.00 1.67
N GLU A 168 13.07 9.78 1.75
CA GLU A 168 13.62 8.57 1.10
C GLU A 168 13.02 8.26 -0.28
N GLY A 169 12.15 9.13 -0.84
CA GLY A 169 11.64 9.01 -2.20
C GLY A 169 10.13 9.14 -2.35
N ILE A 170 9.55 8.37 -3.27
CA ILE A 170 8.13 8.43 -3.66
C ILE A 170 7.50 7.04 -3.79
N ASN A 171 6.22 6.92 -3.41
CA ASN A 171 5.40 5.73 -3.60
C ASN A 171 3.97 6.15 -3.93
N GLY A 172 3.31 5.51 -4.88
CA GLY A 172 1.95 5.84 -5.22
C GLY A 172 1.20 4.77 -6.00
N SER A 173 -0.11 4.95 -6.05
CA SER A 173 -0.99 4.27 -6.96
C SER A 173 -2.02 5.28 -7.45
N ILE A 174 -2.09 5.46 -8.76
CA ILE A 174 -2.92 6.47 -9.42
C ILE A 174 -3.75 5.86 -10.53
N CYS A 175 -4.90 6.46 -10.80
CA CYS A 175 -5.81 6.04 -11.85
C CYS A 175 -6.33 7.24 -12.64
N GLY A 176 -6.46 7.05 -13.94
CA GLY A 176 -7.04 7.98 -14.89
C GLY A 176 -6.87 7.46 -16.31
N ILE A 177 -7.22 8.27 -17.31
CA ILE A 177 -6.95 7.94 -18.70
C ILE A 177 -5.43 7.82 -18.92
N ARG A 178 -5.00 6.90 -19.79
CA ARG A 178 -3.60 6.58 -20.06
C ARG A 178 -2.73 7.83 -20.25
N LYS A 179 -3.14 8.73 -21.14
CA LYS A 179 -2.44 10.00 -21.45
C LYS A 179 -2.27 10.92 -20.25
N SER A 180 -3.25 10.97 -19.34
CA SER A 180 -3.16 11.77 -18.12
C SER A 180 -2.21 11.15 -17.10
N VAL A 181 -2.25 9.82 -16.97
CA VAL A 181 -1.35 9.08 -16.08
C VAL A 181 0.10 9.22 -16.55
N GLU A 182 0.35 9.04 -17.85
CA GLU A 182 1.66 9.22 -18.47
C GLU A 182 2.24 10.61 -18.20
N LYS A 183 1.45 11.68 -18.40
CA LYS A 183 1.88 13.06 -18.08
C LYS A 183 2.28 13.24 -16.62
N VAL A 184 1.58 12.61 -15.68
CA VAL A 184 1.97 12.66 -14.25
C VAL A 184 3.28 11.90 -14.02
N LEU A 185 3.44 10.73 -14.63
CA LEU A 185 4.66 9.92 -14.50
C LEU A 185 5.88 10.61 -15.15
N GLU A 186 5.70 11.26 -16.30
CA GLU A 186 6.72 12.10 -16.93
C GLU A 186 7.12 13.28 -16.04
N PHE A 187 6.14 13.97 -15.43
CA PHE A 187 6.41 15.05 -14.49
C PHE A 187 7.23 14.55 -13.28
N ILE A 188 6.86 13.40 -12.71
CA ILE A 188 7.64 12.79 -11.61
C ILE A 188 9.07 12.48 -12.07
N GLN A 189 9.24 11.89 -13.26
CA GLN A 189 10.54 11.51 -13.80
C GLN A 189 11.36 12.67 -14.37
N SER A 190 10.81 13.88 -14.41
CA SER A 190 11.55 15.10 -14.74
C SER A 190 12.56 15.48 -13.65
N ASP A 191 12.34 15.04 -12.41
CA ASP A 191 13.35 15.07 -11.36
C ASP A 191 14.33 13.91 -11.57
N ASP A 192 15.61 14.23 -11.79
CA ASP A 192 16.67 13.25 -12.07
C ASP A 192 16.77 12.15 -11.00
N ARG A 193 16.43 12.46 -9.75
CA ARG A 193 16.46 11.50 -8.62
C ARG A 193 15.37 10.45 -8.73
N LEU A 194 14.28 10.78 -9.41
CA LEU A 194 13.09 9.93 -9.56
C LEU A 194 13.03 9.20 -10.91
N LYS A 195 14.05 9.35 -11.76
CA LYS A 195 14.18 8.59 -13.02
C LYS A 195 14.23 7.07 -12.79
N GLY A 196 13.68 6.32 -13.74
CA GLY A 196 13.59 4.86 -13.65
C GLY A 196 12.64 4.44 -12.54
N LEU A 197 11.49 5.10 -12.47
CA LEU A 197 10.42 4.79 -11.54
C LEU A 197 9.99 3.34 -11.78
N ARG A 198 9.98 2.51 -10.73
CA ARG A 198 9.39 1.17 -10.85
C ARG A 198 7.89 1.35 -10.98
N GLN A 199 7.30 0.73 -12.01
CA GLN A 199 5.90 0.90 -12.38
C GLN A 199 5.30 -0.47 -12.68
N ILE A 200 4.04 -0.64 -12.29
CA ILE A 200 3.22 -1.78 -12.66
C ILE A 200 1.88 -1.19 -13.06
N GLU A 201 1.49 -1.46 -14.30
CA GLU A 201 0.19 -1.11 -14.83
C GLU A 201 -0.78 -2.26 -14.58
N SER A 202 -2.04 -1.93 -14.31
CA SER A 202 -3.12 -2.90 -14.35
C SER A 202 -4.24 -2.34 -15.20
N PRO A 203 -4.78 -3.13 -16.14
CA PRO A 203 -5.90 -2.71 -16.96
C PRO A 203 -7.14 -2.49 -16.08
N VAL A 204 -7.99 -1.55 -16.51
CA VAL A 204 -9.32 -1.31 -15.97
C VAL A 204 -10.31 -1.64 -17.09
N SER A 205 -11.34 -2.42 -16.77
CA SER A 205 -12.34 -2.87 -17.75
C SER A 205 -13.32 -1.74 -18.12
N PRO A 206 -13.97 -1.79 -19.31
CA PRO A 206 -14.95 -0.78 -19.74
C PRO A 206 -16.19 -0.66 -18.83
N GLU A 207 -16.55 -1.74 -18.12
CA GLU A 207 -17.62 -1.70 -17.11
C GLU A 207 -17.19 -0.90 -15.87
N GLU A 208 -15.90 -0.94 -15.53
CA GLU A 208 -15.25 -0.06 -14.55
C GLU A 208 -14.98 1.35 -15.13
N GLU A 209 -15.08 1.54 -16.45
CA GLU A 209 -14.98 2.84 -17.14
C GLU A 209 -16.30 3.64 -17.10
N ALA A 210 -17.44 2.96 -17.30
CA ALA A 210 -18.79 3.55 -17.12
C ALA A 210 -19.07 3.94 -15.65
N ILE A 211 -18.30 3.38 -14.75
CA ILE A 211 -18.35 3.56 -13.30
C ILE A 211 -17.48 4.76 -12.86
N HIS A 212 -16.64 5.23 -13.78
CA HIS A 212 -15.68 6.31 -13.65
C HIS A 212 -16.17 7.63 -14.27
N HIS A 213 -17.49 7.86 -14.35
CA HIS A 213 -18.16 9.07 -14.86
C HIS A 213 -17.84 10.40 -14.11
N GLY A 214 -16.61 10.58 -13.63
CA GLY A 214 -15.95 11.87 -13.48
C GLY A 214 -15.21 12.34 -14.75
N HIS A 215 -15.19 11.57 -15.85
CA HIS A 215 -14.43 11.87 -17.07
C HIS A 215 -15.26 11.86 -18.37
N THR A 216 -16.52 12.30 -18.35
CA THR A 216 -17.22 12.69 -19.60
C THR A 216 -17.23 14.21 -19.75
N SER A 217 -17.32 14.69 -20.99
CA SER A 217 -17.03 16.04 -21.52
C SER A 217 -17.84 17.22 -20.95
N SER A 218 -18.48 17.05 -19.79
CA SER A 218 -19.23 18.10 -19.08
C SER A 218 -19.38 17.83 -17.57
N SER A 219 -18.32 17.49 -16.82
CA SER A 219 -18.46 17.20 -15.38
C SER A 219 -17.90 18.29 -14.44
N PRO A 220 -18.78 18.98 -13.70
CA PRO A 220 -18.61 19.25 -12.29
C PRO A 220 -19.52 18.29 -11.53
N LEU A 221 -19.00 17.24 -10.88
CA LEU A 221 -19.57 16.59 -9.67
C LEU A 221 -18.80 15.30 -9.31
N SER A 222 -18.52 15.19 -8.01
CA SER A 222 -18.35 14.02 -7.14
C SER A 222 -18.04 12.65 -7.76
N ALA A 223 -16.99 11.98 -7.27
CA ALA A 223 -16.75 10.56 -7.53
C ALA A 223 -18.03 9.75 -7.33
N GLY A 224 -18.49 9.11 -8.41
CA GLY A 224 -19.47 8.05 -8.35
C GLY A 224 -19.02 6.90 -7.44
N GLU A 225 -19.94 6.00 -7.15
CA GLU A 225 -19.78 4.91 -6.20
C GLU A 225 -18.57 4.00 -6.53
N ASP A 226 -18.04 4.08 -7.75
CA ASP A 226 -17.33 2.97 -8.35
C ASP A 226 -15.89 3.26 -8.86
N ALA A 227 -15.34 4.48 -8.78
CA ALA A 227 -13.91 4.76 -9.10
C ALA A 227 -12.90 3.93 -8.24
N PRO A 228 -11.78 3.38 -8.71
CA PRO A 228 -10.86 2.50 -7.99
C PRO A 228 -10.22 3.18 -6.77
N PHE A 229 -10.23 4.50 -6.67
CA PHE A 229 -9.95 5.16 -5.40
C PHE A 229 -11.23 5.70 -4.77
N ARG A 230 -11.32 5.60 -3.44
CA ARG A 230 -12.45 6.13 -2.66
C ARG A 230 -12.57 7.68 -2.73
N TRP A 231 -11.74 8.32 -3.52
CA TRP A 231 -11.62 9.77 -3.68
C TRP A 231 -11.65 10.09 -5.16
N ASP A 232 -12.48 11.05 -5.54
CA ASP A 232 -12.45 11.74 -6.84
C ASP A 232 -11.17 12.52 -7.09
N HIS A 233 -10.34 12.68 -6.05
CA HIS A 233 -9.12 13.46 -6.09
C HIS A 233 -7.92 12.64 -5.64
N VAL A 234 -6.77 12.95 -6.21
CA VAL A 234 -5.50 12.46 -5.71
C VAL A 234 -5.25 12.92 -4.28
N ARG A 235 -4.58 12.09 -3.49
CA ARG A 235 -4.06 12.45 -2.17
C ARG A 235 -2.55 12.40 -2.17
N VAL A 236 -1.91 13.57 -2.17
CA VAL A 236 -0.46 13.68 -2.00
C VAL A 236 -0.13 13.95 -0.52
N LYS A 237 0.48 12.96 0.14
CA LYS A 237 0.78 12.97 1.58
C LYS A 237 2.28 13.03 1.82
N LEU A 238 2.70 13.87 2.77
CA LEU A 238 4.06 13.83 3.32
C LEU A 238 4.11 12.79 4.44
N LYS A 239 5.15 11.97 4.42
CA LYS A 239 5.43 10.95 5.44
C LYS A 239 6.92 10.93 5.77
N LYS A 240 7.26 10.27 6.87
CA LYS A 240 8.67 10.00 7.24
C LYS A 240 9.28 8.92 6.34
N GLU A 241 8.46 7.98 5.91
CA GLU A 241 8.83 6.84 5.07
C GLU A 241 7.76 6.65 3.99
N ILE A 242 8.16 6.29 2.79
CA ILE A 242 7.26 5.92 1.69
C ILE A 242 6.62 4.54 1.90
N VAL A 243 7.27 3.71 2.72
CA VAL A 243 6.74 2.48 3.32
C VAL A 243 7.34 2.31 4.71
N SER A 244 6.49 2.24 5.74
CA SER A 244 6.95 2.34 7.14
C SER A 244 7.45 1.01 7.69
N LEU A 245 8.76 0.77 7.65
CA LEU A 245 9.43 -0.28 8.41
C LEU A 245 9.70 0.18 9.85
N GLY A 246 9.81 1.49 10.08
CA GLY A 246 10.10 2.05 11.40
C GLY A 246 11.57 2.03 11.78
N MET A 247 12.46 1.79 10.80
CA MET A 247 13.91 1.70 10.97
C MET A 247 14.61 2.69 10.04
N PRO A 248 14.83 3.96 10.46
CA PRO A 248 15.39 5.00 9.59
C PRO A 248 16.82 4.72 9.09
N SER A 249 17.56 3.83 9.77
CA SER A 249 18.91 3.41 9.36
C SER A 249 18.93 2.39 8.22
N VAL A 250 17.77 1.86 7.82
CA VAL A 250 17.67 0.89 6.73
C VAL A 250 17.38 1.64 5.44
N SER A 251 18.37 1.66 4.54
CA SER A 251 18.25 2.34 3.25
C SER A 251 18.37 1.37 2.07
N PRO A 252 17.31 1.18 1.27
CA PRO A 252 17.39 0.41 0.02
C PRO A 252 18.31 1.02 -1.04
N THR A 253 18.68 2.30 -0.93
CA THR A 253 19.64 2.93 -1.87
C THR A 253 21.08 2.53 -1.60
N GLU A 254 21.40 2.09 -0.37
CA GLU A 254 22.74 1.66 0.02
C GLU A 254 22.94 0.16 -0.22
N LYS A 255 21.97 -0.65 0.19
CA LYS A 255 22.06 -2.12 0.14
C LYS A 255 20.67 -2.73 0.04
N VAL A 256 20.51 -3.64 -0.92
CA VAL A 256 19.26 -4.37 -1.18
C VAL A 256 19.56 -5.84 -1.51
N GLY A 257 18.62 -6.73 -1.23
CA GLY A 257 18.68 -8.13 -1.65
C GLY A 257 18.72 -8.30 -3.16
N LYS A 258 19.04 -9.52 -3.59
CA LYS A 258 19.09 -9.88 -5.01
C LYS A 258 17.68 -9.97 -5.59
N TYR A 259 17.43 -9.22 -6.66
CA TYR A 259 16.19 -9.32 -7.43
C TYR A 259 16.13 -10.67 -8.15
N VAL A 260 14.94 -11.25 -8.17
CA VAL A 260 14.63 -12.49 -8.89
C VAL A 260 13.45 -12.21 -9.78
N SER A 261 13.60 -12.47 -11.08
CA SER A 261 12.53 -12.28 -12.05
C SER A 261 11.37 -13.25 -11.79
N PRO A 262 10.13 -12.94 -12.21
CA PRO A 262 9.02 -13.88 -12.10
C PRO A 262 9.31 -15.27 -12.69
N ASN A 263 10.02 -15.32 -13.82
CA ASN A 263 10.38 -16.57 -14.50
C ASN A 263 11.34 -17.45 -13.69
N GLU A 264 12.22 -16.85 -12.89
CA GLU A 264 13.17 -17.58 -12.03
C GLU A 264 12.58 -17.85 -10.63
N TRP A 265 11.50 -17.16 -10.27
CA TRP A 265 10.92 -17.19 -8.92
C TRP A 265 10.50 -18.59 -8.50
N ASN A 266 9.77 -19.31 -9.36
CA ASN A 266 9.25 -20.64 -9.06
C ASN A 266 10.37 -21.63 -8.70
N SER A 267 11.49 -21.60 -9.42
CA SER A 267 12.65 -22.45 -9.12
C SER A 267 13.28 -22.13 -7.78
N LEU A 268 13.35 -20.85 -7.40
CA LEU A 268 13.89 -20.44 -6.11
C LEU A 268 12.98 -20.87 -4.95
N ILE A 269 11.66 -20.68 -5.07
CA ILE A 269 10.71 -20.95 -3.97
C ILE A 269 10.36 -22.43 -3.82
N THR A 270 10.74 -23.28 -4.78
CA THR A 270 10.61 -24.74 -4.68
C THR A 270 11.85 -25.43 -4.12
N ASP A 271 12.97 -24.71 -3.99
CA ASP A 271 14.17 -25.21 -3.33
C ASP A 271 13.89 -25.43 -1.83
N PRO A 272 14.05 -26.65 -1.29
CA PRO A 272 13.77 -26.95 0.11
C PRO A 272 14.67 -26.22 1.12
N ASP A 273 15.81 -25.67 0.66
CA ASP A 273 16.74 -24.89 1.49
C ASP A 273 16.41 -23.38 1.49
N THR A 274 15.36 -22.96 0.76
CA THR A 274 14.89 -21.56 0.70
C THR A 274 13.70 -21.35 1.65
N VAL A 275 13.84 -20.42 2.59
CA VAL A 275 12.72 -19.94 3.40
C VAL A 275 11.99 -18.84 2.64
N VAL A 276 10.74 -19.11 2.26
CA VAL A 276 9.90 -18.16 1.52
C VAL A 276 9.02 -17.39 2.51
N ILE A 277 9.12 -16.06 2.53
CA ILE A 277 8.46 -15.22 3.52
C ILE A 277 7.51 -14.24 2.83
N ASP A 278 6.24 -14.24 3.24
CA ASP A 278 5.29 -13.20 2.89
C ASP A 278 5.54 -11.95 3.75
N VAL A 279 5.96 -10.85 3.13
CA VAL A 279 6.26 -9.59 3.85
C VAL A 279 5.01 -8.72 3.99
N ARG A 280 3.84 -9.26 3.67
CA ARG A 280 2.56 -8.55 3.75
C ARG A 280 1.91 -8.67 5.12
N ASN A 281 0.86 -7.86 5.34
CA ASN A 281 0.10 -7.92 6.57
C ASN A 281 -0.87 -9.11 6.55
N ASP A 282 -1.32 -9.54 7.73
CA ASP A 282 -2.24 -10.65 7.99
C ASP A 282 -3.45 -10.71 7.04
N TYR A 283 -4.05 -9.55 6.77
CA TYR A 283 -5.25 -9.46 5.95
C TYR A 283 -5.00 -9.64 4.46
N GLU A 284 -3.77 -9.40 4.00
CA GLU A 284 -3.34 -9.60 2.62
C GLU A 284 -2.97 -11.08 2.40
N THR A 285 -2.25 -11.67 3.35
CA THR A 285 -1.85 -13.08 3.34
C THR A 285 -3.06 -14.02 3.43
N ARG A 286 -4.10 -13.62 4.19
CA ARG A 286 -5.33 -14.42 4.35
C ARG A 286 -6.03 -14.74 3.03
N ILE A 287 -6.01 -13.83 2.07
CA ILE A 287 -6.78 -13.98 0.83
C ILE A 287 -6.02 -14.62 -0.33
N GLY A 288 -4.70 -14.76 -0.17
CA GLY A 288 -3.87 -15.48 -1.12
C GLY A 288 -2.40 -15.34 -0.76
N LYS A 289 -1.58 -16.34 -1.10
CA LYS A 289 -0.14 -16.38 -0.85
C LYS A 289 0.55 -17.37 -1.77
N PHE A 290 1.88 -17.33 -1.85
CA PHE A 290 2.64 -18.40 -2.50
C PHE A 290 2.58 -19.69 -1.69
N LYS A 291 2.45 -20.82 -2.39
CA LYS A 291 2.46 -22.15 -1.78
C LYS A 291 3.72 -22.37 -0.93
N GLY A 292 3.52 -22.80 0.30
CA GLY A 292 4.61 -23.05 1.25
C GLY A 292 5.22 -21.81 1.91
N ALA A 293 4.77 -20.59 1.55
CA ALA A 293 5.28 -19.38 2.18
C ALA A 293 4.89 -19.26 3.66
N VAL A 294 5.87 -18.84 4.45
CA VAL A 294 5.73 -18.47 5.87
C VAL A 294 4.95 -17.17 5.96
N ASP A 295 3.93 -17.17 6.81
CA ASP A 295 3.14 -15.98 7.16
C ASP A 295 3.61 -15.45 8.53
N PRO A 296 4.28 -14.29 8.58
CA PRO A 296 4.67 -13.63 9.81
C PRO A 296 3.49 -13.22 10.72
N ARG A 297 2.26 -13.19 10.19
CA ARG A 297 1.04 -12.74 10.88
C ARG A 297 1.14 -11.32 11.44
N THR A 298 1.94 -10.46 10.79
CA THR A 298 2.07 -9.04 11.16
C THR A 298 0.79 -8.27 10.84
N THR A 299 0.33 -7.42 11.75
CA THR A 299 -0.80 -6.52 11.48
C THR A 299 -0.34 -5.25 10.76
N ALA A 300 0.94 -4.90 10.93
CA ALA A 300 1.61 -3.80 10.26
C ALA A 300 3.06 -4.15 9.94
N PHE A 301 3.55 -3.71 8.77
CA PHE A 301 4.93 -3.94 8.31
C PHE A 301 6.03 -3.52 9.30
N ARG A 302 5.79 -2.53 10.17
CA ARG A 302 6.71 -2.14 11.24
C ARG A 302 7.01 -3.23 12.27
N GLU A 303 6.18 -4.27 12.33
CA GLU A 303 6.34 -5.43 13.22
C GLU A 303 7.28 -6.48 12.62
N PHE A 304 7.57 -6.40 11.31
CA PHE A 304 8.43 -7.34 10.61
C PHE A 304 9.84 -7.48 11.23
N PRO A 305 10.54 -6.40 11.64
CA PRO A 305 11.84 -6.52 12.30
C PRO A 305 11.79 -7.36 13.57
N SER A 306 10.77 -7.17 14.41
CA SER A 306 10.60 -7.94 15.64
C SER A 306 10.33 -9.41 15.34
N TRP A 307 9.47 -9.70 14.35
CA TRP A 307 9.21 -11.07 13.92
C TRP A 307 10.49 -11.78 13.43
N VAL A 308 11.34 -11.10 12.66
CA VAL A 308 12.63 -11.67 12.22
C VAL A 308 13.53 -12.00 13.40
N ASP A 309 13.62 -11.09 14.37
CA ASP A 309 14.46 -11.28 15.56
C ASP A 309 13.99 -12.48 16.40
N ASP A 310 12.68 -12.65 16.56
CA ASP A 310 12.06 -13.75 17.31
C ASP A 310 12.16 -15.10 16.58
N GLU A 311 11.98 -15.12 15.26
CA GLU A 311 11.96 -16.34 14.45
C GLU A 311 13.37 -16.89 14.23
N PHE A 312 14.33 -16.03 13.87
CA PHE A 312 15.68 -16.47 13.48
C PHE A 312 16.68 -16.43 14.64
N GLN A 313 16.38 -15.72 15.74
CA GLN A 313 17.20 -15.65 16.96
C GLN A 313 18.70 -15.52 16.66
N ILE A 314 19.04 -14.61 15.74
CA ILE A 314 20.38 -14.52 15.16
C ILE A 314 21.39 -14.27 16.29
N PRO A 315 22.33 -15.19 16.57
CA PRO A 315 23.26 -15.02 17.67
C PRO A 315 24.22 -13.85 17.41
N SER A 316 24.55 -13.10 18.45
CA SER A 316 25.73 -12.23 18.46
C SER A 316 26.98 -13.04 18.14
N GLU A 317 27.94 -12.45 17.42
CA GLU A 317 29.15 -13.09 16.86
C GLU A 317 29.67 -14.30 17.67
N GLY A 318 29.59 -15.52 17.10
CA GLY A 318 30.25 -16.71 17.67
C GLY A 318 29.52 -18.07 17.68
N GLN A 319 28.28 -18.19 17.20
CA GLN A 319 27.55 -19.48 17.06
C GLN A 319 26.69 -19.48 15.79
N LYS A 320 26.32 -20.59 15.15
CA LYS A 320 26.90 -21.94 14.95
C LYS A 320 26.44 -22.53 13.59
N CYS A 321 25.42 -21.92 12.96
CA CYS A 321 25.08 -22.05 11.55
C CYS A 321 24.73 -20.66 10.99
N PRO A 322 25.10 -20.33 9.75
CA PRO A 322 24.68 -19.08 9.11
C PRO A 322 23.16 -19.01 8.99
N PRO A 323 22.56 -17.81 8.94
CA PRO A 323 21.14 -17.65 8.63
C PRO A 323 20.80 -18.34 7.30
N PRO A 324 19.58 -18.92 7.17
CA PRO A 324 19.19 -19.62 5.96
C PRO A 324 19.07 -18.67 4.77
N ARG A 325 18.98 -19.25 3.58
CA ARG A 325 18.57 -18.52 2.38
C ARG A 325 17.12 -18.08 2.52
N VAL A 326 16.85 -16.81 2.23
CA VAL A 326 15.52 -16.21 2.35
C VAL A 326 15.08 -15.65 0.99
N ALA A 327 13.85 -15.97 0.60
CA ALA A 327 13.16 -15.36 -0.54
C ALA A 327 11.90 -14.63 -0.05
N MET A 328 11.75 -13.36 -0.41
CA MET A 328 10.65 -12.52 0.05
C MET A 328 9.81 -11.98 -1.09
N TYR A 329 8.53 -11.76 -0.82
CA TYR A 329 7.64 -11.09 -1.76
C TYR A 329 6.64 -10.21 -1.03
N CYS A 330 6.08 -9.27 -1.77
CA CYS A 330 4.90 -8.49 -1.39
C CYS A 330 4.17 -8.07 -2.67
N THR A 331 3.10 -7.27 -2.55
CA THR A 331 2.23 -6.90 -3.70
C THR A 331 3.02 -6.34 -4.89
N GLY A 332 3.79 -5.26 -4.69
CA GLY A 332 4.55 -4.59 -5.77
C GLY A 332 6.05 -4.46 -5.52
N GLY A 333 6.60 -5.14 -4.50
CA GLY A 333 8.03 -5.18 -4.21
C GLY A 333 8.55 -4.15 -3.18
N ILE A 334 7.91 -2.99 -3.00
CA ILE A 334 8.44 -1.89 -2.15
C ILE A 334 8.76 -2.29 -0.69
N ARG A 335 7.99 -3.21 -0.08
CA ARG A 335 8.32 -3.71 1.28
C ARG A 335 9.56 -4.60 1.27
N CYS A 336 9.74 -5.40 0.23
CA CYS A 336 10.88 -6.30 0.08
C CYS A 336 12.20 -5.55 -0.11
N GLU A 337 12.17 -4.38 -0.72
CA GLU A 337 13.31 -3.45 -0.80
C GLU A 337 13.85 -3.15 0.62
N LYS A 338 12.98 -2.69 1.53
CA LYS A 338 13.36 -2.41 2.94
C LYS A 338 13.65 -3.67 3.75
N ALA A 339 12.79 -4.69 3.63
CA ALA A 339 12.96 -5.93 4.38
C ALA A 339 14.28 -6.62 4.03
N SER A 340 14.65 -6.64 2.74
CA SER A 340 15.92 -7.23 2.31
C SER A 340 17.14 -6.45 2.78
N SER A 341 17.10 -5.11 2.69
CA SER A 341 18.13 -4.24 3.26
C SER A 341 18.32 -4.51 4.77
N PHE A 342 17.22 -4.62 5.51
CA PHE A 342 17.23 -4.97 6.93
C PHE A 342 17.85 -6.35 7.20
N LEU A 343 17.43 -7.40 6.50
CA LEU A 343 18.00 -8.76 6.67
C LEU A 343 19.50 -8.79 6.36
N LEU A 344 19.92 -8.09 5.31
CA LEU A 344 21.33 -7.98 4.95
C LEU A 344 22.17 -7.23 6.01
N ASN A 345 21.58 -6.30 6.76
CA ASN A 345 22.22 -5.61 7.88
C ASN A 345 22.25 -6.49 9.14
N LYS A 346 21.30 -7.41 9.29
CA LYS A 346 21.26 -8.43 10.34
C LYS A 346 22.23 -9.60 10.12
N GLY A 347 22.89 -9.67 8.98
CA GLY A 347 23.92 -10.67 8.68
C GLY A 347 23.45 -11.85 7.83
N PHE A 348 22.23 -11.81 7.29
CA PHE A 348 21.84 -12.74 6.23
C PHE A 348 22.72 -12.50 4.99
N LYS A 349 23.20 -13.58 4.38
CA LYS A 349 24.06 -13.50 3.18
C LYS A 349 23.27 -13.70 1.89
N GLU A 350 22.26 -14.56 1.95
CA GLU A 350 21.47 -14.98 0.80
C GLU A 350 20.03 -14.47 0.95
N VAL A 351 19.82 -13.22 0.54
CA VAL A 351 18.51 -12.54 0.62
C VAL A 351 18.04 -12.21 -0.79
N TYR A 352 16.92 -12.80 -1.17
CA TYR A 352 16.29 -12.67 -2.48
C TYR A 352 14.91 -12.05 -2.34
N HIS A 353 14.46 -11.35 -3.39
CA HIS A 353 13.11 -10.85 -3.45
C HIS A 353 12.56 -10.76 -4.86
N LEU A 354 11.24 -10.99 -4.97
CA LEU A 354 10.52 -11.03 -6.24
C LEU A 354 10.48 -9.63 -6.88
N GLU A 355 11.11 -9.52 -8.04
CA GLU A 355 11.12 -8.28 -8.81
C GLU A 355 9.71 -7.96 -9.32
N GLY A 356 9.23 -6.74 -9.04
CA GLY A 356 7.86 -6.34 -9.36
C GLY A 356 6.79 -6.97 -8.45
N GLY A 357 7.18 -7.82 -7.50
CA GLY A 357 6.25 -8.43 -6.56
C GLY A 357 5.22 -9.35 -7.21
N ILE A 358 4.15 -9.64 -6.45
CA ILE A 358 3.09 -10.56 -6.87
C ILE A 358 2.40 -10.08 -8.15
N LEU A 359 2.19 -8.77 -8.32
CA LEU A 359 1.48 -8.25 -9.48
C LEU A 359 2.21 -8.60 -10.78
N LYS A 360 3.51 -8.34 -10.86
CA LYS A 360 4.32 -8.69 -12.04
C LYS A 360 4.37 -10.21 -12.28
N TYR A 361 4.37 -11.00 -11.20
CA TYR A 361 4.27 -12.45 -11.31
C TYR A 361 2.94 -12.93 -11.89
N LEU A 362 1.82 -12.36 -11.46
CA LEU A 362 0.48 -12.72 -11.96
C LEU A 362 0.23 -12.27 -13.41
N GLU A 363 0.98 -11.26 -13.86
CA GLU A 363 1.01 -10.77 -15.24
C GLU A 363 1.84 -11.67 -16.16
N GLU A 364 3.06 -12.04 -15.75
CA GLU A 364 4.01 -12.74 -16.62
C GLU A 364 3.87 -14.27 -16.58
N ILE A 365 3.49 -14.85 -15.44
CA ILE A 365 3.50 -16.31 -15.25
C ILE A 365 2.13 -16.90 -15.56
N PRO A 366 2.03 -17.85 -16.51
CA PRO A 366 0.79 -18.54 -16.82
C PRO A 366 0.19 -19.21 -15.59
N LYS A 367 -1.14 -19.13 -15.45
CA LYS A 367 -1.87 -19.71 -14.31
C LYS A 367 -1.59 -21.21 -14.12
N THR A 368 -1.29 -21.95 -15.19
CA THR A 368 -0.97 -23.39 -15.16
C THR A 368 0.37 -23.70 -14.51
N GLU A 369 1.29 -22.75 -14.48
CA GLU A 369 2.63 -22.87 -13.90
C GLU A 369 2.75 -22.11 -12.57
N SER A 370 1.69 -21.41 -12.18
CA SER A 370 1.66 -20.56 -11.01
C SER A 370 1.73 -21.35 -9.71
N LEU A 371 2.54 -20.85 -8.77
CA LEU A 371 2.59 -21.30 -7.38
C LEU A 371 1.81 -20.36 -6.45
N TRP A 372 1.08 -19.39 -7.00
CA TRP A 372 0.21 -18.49 -6.27
C TRP A 372 -1.14 -19.14 -5.98
N GLU A 373 -1.58 -19.09 -4.71
CA GLU A 373 -2.87 -19.61 -4.26
C GLU A 373 -3.76 -18.44 -3.81
N GLY A 374 -5.01 -18.40 -4.27
CA GLY A 374 -5.98 -17.35 -3.90
C GLY A 374 -5.88 -16.07 -4.76
N GLU A 375 -6.17 -14.92 -4.16
CA GLU A 375 -6.19 -13.61 -4.81
C GLU A 375 -5.17 -12.65 -4.18
N CYS A 376 -4.66 -11.69 -4.96
CA CYS A 376 -3.67 -10.72 -4.47
C CYS A 376 -4.36 -9.44 -4.02
N PHE A 377 -4.21 -9.07 -2.74
CA PHE A 377 -4.75 -7.82 -2.21
C PHE A 377 -4.11 -6.58 -2.85
N VAL A 378 -4.93 -5.61 -3.25
CA VAL A 378 -4.51 -4.31 -3.79
C VAL A 378 -5.14 -3.16 -2.99
N PHE A 379 -4.42 -2.04 -2.89
CA PHE A 379 -4.77 -0.92 -2.01
C PHE A 379 -5.72 0.10 -2.65
N ASP A 380 -6.65 -0.40 -3.45
CA ASP A 380 -7.67 0.35 -4.19
C ASP A 380 -9.03 -0.39 -4.10
N LYS A 381 -10.08 0.12 -4.76
CA LYS A 381 -11.45 -0.40 -4.63
C LYS A 381 -11.62 -1.75 -5.31
N ARG A 382 -10.68 -2.21 -6.15
CA ARG A 382 -10.70 -3.59 -6.66
C ARG A 382 -10.55 -4.60 -5.52
N VAL A 383 -9.91 -4.19 -4.42
CA VAL A 383 -9.64 -4.98 -3.19
C VAL A 383 -8.66 -6.12 -3.42
N SER A 384 -8.86 -6.88 -4.49
CA SER A 384 -7.98 -7.95 -4.91
C SER A 384 -7.94 -8.07 -6.44
N VAL A 385 -6.90 -8.73 -6.93
CA VAL A 385 -6.76 -9.13 -8.33
C VAL A 385 -6.37 -10.61 -8.43
N LYS A 386 -6.70 -11.23 -9.57
CA LYS A 386 -6.35 -12.61 -9.93
C LYS A 386 -5.20 -12.61 -10.94
N HIS A 387 -4.91 -13.78 -11.52
CA HIS A 387 -4.04 -13.89 -12.70
C HIS A 387 -4.47 -12.95 -13.82
N GLU A 388 -3.52 -12.49 -14.62
CA GLU A 388 -3.75 -11.49 -15.68
C GLU A 388 -4.21 -10.13 -15.12
N LEU A 389 -4.03 -9.92 -13.81
CA LEU A 389 -4.38 -8.70 -13.08
C LEU A 389 -5.87 -8.31 -13.16
N VAL A 390 -6.73 -9.26 -13.52
CA VAL A 390 -8.18 -9.04 -13.56
C VAL A 390 -8.75 -8.88 -12.14
N PRO A 391 -9.82 -8.10 -11.96
CA PRO A 391 -10.46 -7.91 -10.66
C PRO A 391 -10.84 -9.21 -9.94
N GLY A 392 -10.63 -9.20 -8.63
CA GLY A 392 -10.94 -10.29 -7.72
C GLY A 392 -12.39 -10.32 -7.25
N ASN A 393 -12.71 -11.27 -6.38
CA ASN A 393 -14.05 -11.42 -5.81
C ASN A 393 -14.20 -10.78 -4.43
N PHE A 394 -13.10 -10.43 -3.75
CA PHE A 394 -13.19 -9.85 -2.41
C PHE A 394 -13.80 -8.45 -2.43
N LYS A 395 -14.56 -8.13 -1.39
CA LYS A 395 -15.09 -6.80 -1.13
C LYS A 395 -14.38 -6.17 0.06
N LEU A 396 -14.51 -4.84 0.19
CA LEU A 396 -13.86 -4.11 1.27
C LEU A 396 -14.80 -3.95 2.46
N CYS A 397 -14.41 -4.42 3.64
CA CYS A 397 -15.12 -4.01 4.84
C CYS A 397 -14.88 -2.51 5.07
N TYR A 398 -15.91 -1.68 4.94
CA TYR A 398 -15.78 -0.24 5.20
C TYR A 398 -15.50 0.08 6.67
N GLY A 399 -15.74 -0.88 7.56
CA GLY A 399 -15.44 -0.83 8.97
C GLY A 399 -13.94 -0.85 9.29
N CYS A 400 -13.21 -1.84 8.81
CA CYS A 400 -11.79 -2.06 9.14
C CYS A 400 -10.84 -1.96 7.94
N LYS A 401 -11.36 -1.79 6.73
CA LYS A 401 -10.60 -1.71 5.46
C LYS A 401 -9.85 -3.01 5.10
N LYS A 402 -10.30 -4.14 5.64
CA LYS A 402 -9.78 -5.47 5.29
C LYS A 402 -10.69 -6.14 4.23
N PRO A 403 -10.15 -7.05 3.41
CA PRO A 403 -10.94 -7.81 2.45
C PRO A 403 -11.89 -8.79 3.16
N VAL A 404 -13.09 -8.92 2.61
CA VAL A 404 -14.15 -9.86 3.02
C VAL A 404 -14.65 -10.64 1.82
N SER A 405 -14.84 -11.94 1.99
CA SER A 405 -15.43 -12.83 0.99
C SER A 405 -16.96 -12.78 1.04
N ASP A 406 -17.63 -13.36 0.06
CA ASP A 406 -19.09 -13.52 0.09
C ASP A 406 -19.56 -14.31 1.32
N ALA A 407 -18.85 -15.36 1.69
CA ALA A 407 -19.12 -16.13 2.90
C ALA A 407 -18.95 -15.29 4.19
N ASP A 408 -17.97 -14.38 4.24
CA ASP A 408 -17.82 -13.47 5.38
C ASP A 408 -19.01 -12.51 5.53
N MET A 409 -19.65 -12.14 4.42
CA MET A 409 -20.82 -11.26 4.39
C MET A 409 -22.11 -11.97 4.81
N GLU A 410 -22.13 -13.29 4.87
CA GLU A 410 -23.25 -14.09 5.40
C GLU A 410 -23.22 -14.25 6.92
N SER A 411 -22.10 -13.89 7.57
CA SER A 411 -21.95 -13.99 9.02
C SER A 411 -22.89 -13.04 9.77
N PRO A 412 -23.42 -13.43 10.95
CA PRO A 412 -24.20 -12.51 11.81
C PRO A 412 -23.39 -11.31 12.32
N GLU A 413 -22.06 -11.33 12.18
CA GLU A 413 -21.15 -10.25 12.55
C GLU A 413 -20.94 -9.22 11.41
N TRP A 414 -21.47 -9.52 10.22
CA TRP A 414 -21.46 -8.60 9.09
C TRP A 414 -22.58 -7.56 9.21
N GLU A 415 -22.18 -6.30 9.14
CA GLU A 415 -23.09 -5.18 9.01
C GLU A 415 -22.50 -4.23 7.96
N TYR A 416 -23.18 -4.11 6.80
CA TYR A 416 -22.69 -3.34 5.67
C TYR A 416 -22.33 -1.91 6.09
N GLY A 417 -21.14 -1.44 5.70
CA GLY A 417 -20.64 -0.12 6.09
C GLY A 417 -20.01 -0.04 7.51
N VAL A 418 -20.20 -1.05 8.36
CA VAL A 418 -20.00 -0.97 9.81
C VAL A 418 -18.97 -1.97 10.34
N THR A 419 -19.25 -3.26 10.23
CA THR A 419 -18.43 -4.36 10.77
C THR A 419 -18.38 -5.56 9.83
N CYS A 420 -17.40 -6.42 10.08
CA CYS A 420 -17.26 -7.75 9.49
C CYS A 420 -16.78 -8.72 10.58
N PRO A 421 -16.74 -10.03 10.32
CA PRO A 421 -16.31 -11.03 11.31
C PRO A 421 -14.94 -10.71 11.92
N TYR A 422 -14.01 -10.22 11.11
CA TYR A 422 -12.66 -9.87 11.54
C TYR A 422 -12.54 -8.63 12.42
N CYS A 423 -13.55 -7.76 12.51
CA CYS A 423 -13.46 -6.53 13.31
C CYS A 423 -14.63 -6.30 14.26
N TYR A 424 -15.69 -7.10 14.17
CA TYR A 424 -16.89 -6.97 14.99
C TYR A 424 -16.56 -6.96 16.49
N ALA A 425 -15.75 -7.93 16.94
CA ALA A 425 -15.35 -8.05 18.34
C ALA A 425 -14.34 -6.97 18.79
N SER A 426 -13.51 -6.46 17.86
CA SER A 426 -12.48 -5.46 18.17
C SER A 426 -13.02 -4.04 18.33
N LYS A 427 -14.24 -3.78 17.87
CA LYS A 427 -14.84 -2.45 17.82
C LYS A 427 -15.80 -2.21 18.97
N SER A 428 -15.72 -1.03 19.58
CA SER A 428 -16.71 -0.61 20.58
C SER A 428 -18.06 -0.30 19.94
N GLU A 429 -19.15 -0.33 20.72
CA GLU A 429 -20.47 0.07 20.22
C GLU A 429 -20.51 1.53 19.76
N GLU A 430 -19.72 2.42 20.38
CA GLU A 430 -19.58 3.81 19.92
C GLU A 430 -18.94 3.87 18.53
N GLU A 431 -17.92 3.05 18.25
CA GLU A 431 -17.30 2.97 16.93
C GLU A 431 -18.25 2.42 15.87
N LYS A 432 -19.07 1.42 16.24
CA LYS A 432 -20.11 0.86 15.38
C LYS A 432 -21.17 1.91 15.08
N GLU A 433 -21.65 2.64 16.09
CA GLU A 433 -22.67 3.69 15.88
C GLU A 433 -22.15 4.86 15.03
N ARG A 434 -20.89 5.28 15.22
CA ARG A 434 -20.26 6.26 14.32
C ARG A 434 -20.16 5.76 12.88
N ALA A 435 -19.95 4.45 12.69
CA ALA A 435 -19.93 3.87 11.36
C ALA A 435 -21.33 3.83 10.73
N ARG A 436 -22.35 3.42 11.50
CA ARG A 436 -23.77 3.48 11.07
C ARG A 436 -24.19 4.89 10.71
N ALA A 437 -23.81 5.88 11.51
CA ALA A 437 -24.09 7.29 11.23
C ALA A 437 -23.46 7.76 9.91
N ARG A 438 -22.21 7.39 9.62
CA ARG A 438 -21.60 7.66 8.32
C ARG A 438 -22.32 6.95 7.18
N GLN A 439 -22.75 5.71 7.40
CA GLN A 439 -23.45 4.92 6.40
C GLN A 439 -24.80 5.56 6.05
N ARG A 440 -25.59 5.94 7.06
CA ARG A 440 -26.84 6.72 6.87
C ARG A 440 -26.61 8.02 6.11
N GLN A 441 -25.55 8.77 6.43
CA GLN A 441 -25.20 9.99 5.70
C GLN A 441 -24.86 9.70 4.23
N PHE A 442 -24.14 8.63 3.96
CA PHE A 442 -23.81 8.24 2.60
C PHE A 442 -25.05 7.83 1.81
N GLU A 443 -25.90 6.96 2.37
CA GLU A 443 -27.17 6.54 1.73
C GLU A 443 -28.11 7.71 1.47
N THR A 444 -28.15 8.70 2.36
CA THR A 444 -29.05 9.86 2.21
C THR A 444 -28.54 10.85 1.16
N TRP A 445 -27.23 11.07 1.07
CA TRP A 445 -26.67 12.21 0.33
C TRP A 445 -25.69 11.83 -0.79
N GLY A 446 -25.36 10.54 -0.96
CA GLY A 446 -24.26 10.06 -1.80
C GLY A 446 -22.86 10.44 -1.27
N VAL A 447 -22.78 11.22 -0.17
CA VAL A 447 -21.54 11.76 0.36
C VAL A 447 -21.53 11.85 1.89
N ILE A 448 -20.42 11.43 2.51
CA ILE A 448 -20.24 11.51 3.97
C ILE A 448 -20.18 12.98 4.41
N GLY A 449 -21.11 13.41 5.28
CA GLY A 449 -21.23 14.80 5.74
C GLY A 449 -22.31 15.64 5.05
N GLY A 450 -23.03 15.08 4.06
CA GLY A 450 -24.13 15.76 3.36
C GLY A 450 -23.68 16.95 2.49
N PRO A 451 -24.64 17.80 2.04
CA PRO A 451 -24.36 18.97 1.19
C PRO A 451 -23.46 20.02 1.85
N ASP A 452 -23.26 19.97 3.17
CA ASP A 452 -22.42 20.89 3.95
C ASP A 452 -21.05 20.31 4.33
N LYS A 453 -20.56 19.29 3.61
CA LYS A 453 -19.22 18.69 3.79
C LYS A 453 -18.14 19.75 4.11
N GLY A 454 -17.64 19.74 5.34
CA GLY A 454 -16.54 20.61 5.78
C GLY A 454 -16.92 22.04 6.20
N ARG A 455 -18.19 22.43 6.18
CA ARG A 455 -18.64 23.69 6.80
C ARG A 455 -18.76 23.50 8.31
N LYS A 456 -18.04 24.32 9.08
CA LYS A 456 -18.29 24.40 10.53
C LYS A 456 -19.74 24.88 10.73
N PRO A 457 -20.52 24.25 11.62
CA PRO A 457 -21.85 24.77 11.94
C PRO A 457 -21.69 26.21 12.41
N VAL A 458 -22.48 27.12 11.83
CA VAL A 458 -22.55 28.51 12.29
C VAL A 458 -23.00 28.45 13.75
N LYS A 459 -22.13 28.89 14.67
CA LYS A 459 -22.53 29.04 16.08
C LYS A 459 -23.68 30.05 16.09
N VAL A 460 -24.90 29.53 16.24
CA VAL A 460 -26.05 30.36 16.60
C VAL A 460 -25.71 30.90 17.99
N LYS A 461 -25.38 32.19 18.06
CA LYS A 461 -25.36 32.88 19.35
C LYS A 461 -26.80 32.81 19.86
N THR A 462 -27.03 32.00 20.88
CA THR A 462 -28.19 32.15 21.74
C THR A 462 -28.14 33.58 22.25
N THR A 463 -28.99 34.43 21.67
CA THR A 463 -29.36 35.69 22.28
C THR A 463 -30.18 35.31 23.49
N ASP A 464 -29.55 35.39 24.67
CA ASP A 464 -30.27 35.44 25.94
C ASP A 464 -31.16 36.68 25.89
N THR A 465 -32.44 36.48 25.58
CA THR A 465 -33.48 37.46 25.87
C THR A 465 -33.89 37.28 27.32
N VAL A 466 -33.60 38.34 28.07
CA VAL A 466 -33.89 38.64 29.49
C VAL A 466 -35.34 38.38 29.87
#